data_AF-A0A6D2HIG3-F1
#
_entry.id   AF-A0A6D2HIG3-F1
#
_cell.length_a   1.000
_cell.length_b   1.000
_cell.length_c   1.000
_cell.angle_alpha   90.00
_cell.angle_beta   90.00
_cell.angle_gamma   90.00
#
_symmetry.space_group_name_H-M   'P 1'
#
loop_
_entity.id
_entity.type
_entity.pdbx_description
1 polymer ?
#
loop_
_entity_poly.entity_id
_entity_poly.type
_entity_poly.pdbx_seq_one_letter_code
_entity_poly.pdbx_strand_id
1 'polypeptide(L)'
;MESALLRCCVSFSGHSYNSKNVAAAHRTDGEIPRPKPSPGRCEEEWCAKVLSRRSVLATSGLSLASSTALLFPGDGLAVVKQGLLAGRVPGLSEPDDKGWRTYRRPDEKSGGHGVGWSPIIPYAFSVPQDWNEVPVSIADLGGTEIDLRFASPKEGRLSVIVAPVLRFADNLGEDVKIENIGPPAKVINAFGPEVIGENVEGKVLSSNVAEHEGRLYYQFELEPPHVLITATAAGNRLYLFSVTGNGLQWKRYYKDLKRIATSFRVV
;
A
#
# COMPACT_ATOMS: atom_id res chain seq x y z
N MET A 1 -16.90 -0.87 -58.11
CA MET A 1 -16.12 0.27 -57.59
C MET A 1 -15.69 -0.08 -56.19
N GLU A 2 -14.51 -0.69 -56.07
CA GLU A 2 -13.86 -1.03 -54.81
C GLU A 2 -13.23 0.22 -54.18
N SER A 3 -13.11 0.24 -52.85
CA SER A 3 -12.23 1.18 -52.14
C SER A 3 -11.60 0.45 -50.96
N ALA A 4 -10.27 0.51 -50.94
CA ALA A 4 -9.39 -0.47 -50.34
C ALA A 4 -9.02 -0.20 -48.87
N LEU A 5 -8.65 -1.30 -48.22
CA LEU A 5 -8.00 -1.41 -46.92
C LEU A 5 -6.57 -0.87 -46.96
N LEU A 6 -6.16 -0.14 -45.93
CA LEU A 6 -4.75 0.18 -45.65
C LEU A 6 -4.33 -0.54 -44.36
N ARG A 7 -3.65 -1.68 -44.53
CA ARG A 7 -2.85 -2.36 -43.51
C ARG A 7 -1.42 -1.84 -43.63
N CYS A 8 -0.87 -1.31 -42.54
CA CYS A 8 0.55 -0.98 -42.45
C CYS A 8 1.27 -2.12 -41.70
N CYS A 9 2.04 -2.92 -42.43
CA CYS A 9 3.01 -3.87 -41.88
C CYS A 9 4.37 -3.17 -41.79
N VAL A 10 5.06 -3.26 -40.66
CA VAL A 10 6.46 -2.84 -40.53
C VAL A 10 7.28 -4.07 -40.17
N SER A 11 8.17 -4.46 -41.08
CA SER A 11 9.12 -5.56 -40.95
C SER A 11 10.38 -5.08 -40.22
N PHE A 12 10.84 -5.83 -39.22
CA PHE A 12 12.17 -5.62 -38.62
C PHE A 12 13.17 -6.65 -39.18
N SER A 13 14.23 -6.13 -39.80
CA SER A 13 15.38 -6.88 -40.28
C SER A 13 16.35 -7.14 -39.12
N GLY A 14 16.77 -8.39 -38.96
CA GLY A 14 17.75 -8.81 -37.97
C GLY A 14 19.17 -8.32 -38.30
N HIS A 15 19.95 -8.09 -37.25
CA HIS A 15 21.41 -8.05 -37.31
C HIS A 15 21.97 -8.95 -36.22
N SER A 16 22.74 -9.95 -36.67
CA SER A 16 23.52 -10.87 -35.87
C SER A 16 24.76 -10.15 -35.35
N TYR A 17 25.03 -10.25 -34.04
CA TYR A 17 26.32 -9.90 -33.46
C TYR A 17 26.93 -11.08 -32.70
N ASN A 18 28.23 -11.18 -32.91
CA ASN A 18 29.07 -12.36 -32.80
C ASN A 18 29.57 -12.59 -31.37
N SER A 19 29.62 -13.86 -30.98
CA SER A 19 30.20 -14.37 -29.72
C SER A 19 31.72 -14.19 -29.70
N LYS A 20 32.26 -13.69 -28.57
CA LYS A 20 33.67 -13.89 -28.19
C LYS A 20 33.79 -14.20 -26.71
N ASN A 21 34.27 -15.43 -26.46
CA ASN A 21 34.79 -15.95 -25.20
C ASN A 21 35.92 -15.09 -24.62
N VAL A 22 35.94 -14.89 -23.31
CA VAL A 22 37.17 -14.65 -22.55
C VAL A 22 37.17 -15.53 -21.29
N ALA A 23 38.30 -16.18 -21.10
CA ALA A 23 38.55 -17.29 -20.18
C ALA A 23 38.70 -16.87 -18.71
N ALA A 24 38.44 -17.85 -17.85
CA ALA A 24 38.72 -17.85 -16.42
C ALA A 24 40.23 -17.95 -16.14
N ALA A 25 40.70 -17.22 -15.12
CA ALA A 25 42.02 -17.38 -14.53
C ALA A 25 41.90 -17.72 -13.03
N HIS A 26 42.79 -18.62 -12.62
CA HIS A 26 42.90 -19.35 -11.37
C HIS A 26 43.50 -18.53 -10.20
N ARG A 27 43.07 -18.89 -8.97
CA ARG A 27 43.79 -19.02 -7.68
C ARG A 27 44.77 -17.93 -7.22
N THR A 28 44.59 -17.50 -5.96
CA THR A 28 45.42 -17.96 -4.82
C THR A 28 44.73 -17.69 -3.48
N ASP A 29 44.67 -18.74 -2.65
CA ASP A 29 44.31 -18.72 -1.23
C ASP A 29 45.44 -18.07 -0.40
N GLY A 30 45.05 -17.29 0.61
CA GLY A 30 45.94 -16.69 1.61
C GLY A 30 45.27 -16.69 2.98
N GLU A 31 45.86 -17.44 3.90
CA GLU A 31 45.36 -17.83 5.22
C GLU A 31 45.78 -16.81 6.32
N ILE A 32 44.79 -16.23 7.03
CA ILE A 32 44.63 -16.03 8.52
C ILE A 32 45.87 -15.57 9.37
N PRO A 33 45.76 -14.57 10.30
CA PRO A 33 45.02 -14.79 11.56
C PRO A 33 44.25 -13.67 12.27
N ARG A 34 43.17 -14.14 12.94
CA ARG A 34 42.36 -13.49 13.98
C ARG A 34 43.16 -13.27 15.28
N PRO A 35 42.90 -12.20 16.05
CA PRO A 35 43.20 -12.16 17.47
C PRO A 35 42.04 -12.71 18.32
N LYS A 36 42.43 -13.35 19.43
CA LYS A 36 41.60 -14.07 20.43
C LYS A 36 40.75 -13.11 21.28
N PRO A 37 39.60 -13.56 21.84
CA PRO A 37 38.87 -12.84 22.87
C PRO A 37 39.39 -13.20 24.28
N SER A 38 39.53 -12.19 25.14
CA SER A 38 39.77 -12.35 26.58
C SER A 38 38.43 -12.39 27.34
N PRO A 39 38.31 -13.20 28.41
CA PRO A 39 37.05 -13.39 29.13
C PRO A 39 36.92 -12.43 30.31
N GLY A 40 35.70 -12.04 30.64
CA GLY A 40 35.44 -11.37 31.92
C GLY A 40 34.08 -10.68 31.98
N ARG A 41 33.06 -11.40 32.45
CA ARG A 41 32.01 -10.78 33.26
C ARG A 41 31.32 -11.83 34.13
N CYS A 42 31.43 -11.62 35.44
CA CYS A 42 30.78 -12.39 36.49
C CYS A 42 29.26 -12.25 36.40
N GLU A 43 28.59 -13.37 36.62
CA GLU A 43 27.21 -13.44 37.09
C GLU A 43 27.15 -12.85 38.50
N GLU A 44 26.14 -12.04 38.80
CA GLU A 44 25.58 -12.00 40.15
C GLU A 44 24.13 -11.54 40.11
N GLU A 45 23.34 -12.36 40.78
CA GLU A 45 21.91 -12.40 40.86
C GLU A 45 21.40 -11.48 41.98
N TRP A 46 20.11 -11.14 41.90
CA TRP A 46 19.23 -10.84 43.02
C TRP A 46 19.35 -9.49 43.76
N CYS A 47 18.33 -8.66 43.57
CA CYS A 47 17.57 -8.10 44.69
C CYS A 47 16.23 -7.52 44.22
N ALA A 48 15.16 -8.32 44.31
CA ALA A 48 13.79 -7.84 44.26
C ALA A 48 13.45 -7.11 45.57
N LYS A 49 13.20 -5.80 45.51
CA LYS A 49 12.57 -5.04 46.59
C LYS A 49 11.14 -4.67 46.20
N VAL A 50 10.22 -5.39 46.84
CA VAL A 50 8.80 -5.09 46.99
C VAL A 50 8.64 -3.70 47.62
N LEU A 51 7.82 -2.84 47.00
CA LEU A 51 7.30 -1.64 47.65
C LEU A 51 5.77 -1.63 47.57
N SER A 52 5.19 -1.87 48.74
CA SER A 52 3.78 -1.72 49.07
C SER A 52 3.36 -0.25 49.01
N ARG A 53 2.27 0.04 48.30
CA ARG A 53 1.62 1.37 48.28
C ARG A 53 0.27 1.29 48.98
N ARG A 54 0.17 1.76 50.22
CA ARG A 54 -1.11 2.14 50.84
C ARG A 54 -0.93 3.33 51.77
N SER A 55 -1.82 4.30 51.57
CA SER A 55 -2.17 5.50 52.33
C SER A 55 -2.26 6.65 51.31
N VAL A 56 -3.36 7.38 51.19
CA VAL A 56 -3.87 8.35 52.17
C VAL A 56 -5.25 8.90 51.70
N LEU A 57 -6.07 9.30 52.70
CA LEU A 57 -7.21 10.24 52.70
C LEU A 57 -8.56 9.84 52.07
N ALA A 58 -9.48 9.46 52.96
CA ALA A 58 -10.91 9.69 52.83
C ALA A 58 -11.35 10.69 53.91
N THR A 59 -11.87 11.84 53.52
CA THR A 59 -12.65 12.74 54.39
C THR A 59 -13.98 13.02 53.72
N SER A 60 -15.04 12.62 54.41
CA SER A 60 -16.44 12.90 54.11
C SER A 60 -16.86 14.20 54.78
N GLY A 61 -17.70 14.99 54.09
CA GLY A 61 -18.35 16.18 54.63
C GLY A 61 -19.47 16.65 53.69
N LEU A 62 -20.71 16.63 54.20
CA LEU A 62 -21.95 17.13 53.59
C LEU A 62 -21.89 18.69 53.50
N SER A 63 -22.68 19.50 52.78
CA SER A 63 -24.12 19.47 52.45
C SER A 63 -24.49 20.69 51.55
N LEU A 64 -25.67 20.60 50.89
CA LEU A 64 -26.65 21.66 50.56
C LEU A 64 -26.53 22.59 49.31
N ALA A 65 -27.35 22.22 48.30
CA ALA A 65 -28.48 22.97 47.72
C ALA A 65 -28.32 24.11 46.67
N SER A 66 -29.04 23.87 45.57
CA SER A 66 -29.80 24.80 44.70
C SER A 66 -29.08 25.74 43.73
N SER A 67 -29.29 25.53 42.43
CA SER A 67 -30.16 26.41 41.61
C SER A 67 -30.34 25.88 40.18
N THR A 68 -31.53 26.14 39.66
CA THR A 68 -32.11 25.76 38.37
C THR A 68 -31.35 26.31 37.15
N ALA A 69 -31.09 25.43 36.17
CA ALA A 69 -31.02 25.78 34.75
C ALA A 69 -31.38 24.55 33.91
N LEU A 70 -32.67 24.40 33.59
CA LEU A 70 -33.13 23.53 32.50
C LEU A 70 -32.80 24.24 31.19
N LEU A 71 -31.56 24.06 30.72
CA LEU A 71 -31.17 24.32 29.34
C LEU A 71 -31.18 22.98 28.62
N PHE A 72 -32.08 22.87 27.65
CA PHE A 72 -32.16 21.77 26.70
C PHE A 72 -30.78 21.55 26.06
N PRO A 73 -30.13 20.39 26.24
CA PRO A 73 -29.06 20.02 25.33
C PRO A 73 -29.77 19.64 24.04
N GLY A 74 -29.58 20.45 22.99
CA GLY A 74 -29.94 20.06 21.63
C GLY A 74 -29.31 18.70 21.32
N ASP A 75 -29.97 17.95 20.45
CA ASP A 75 -29.52 16.66 19.93
C ASP A 75 -28.15 16.80 19.25
N GLY A 76 -27.11 16.85 20.07
CA GLY A 76 -25.77 16.51 19.67
C GLY A 76 -25.80 15.02 19.43
N LEU A 77 -25.92 14.63 18.16
CA LEU A 77 -25.50 13.33 17.69
C LEU A 77 -24.05 13.16 18.16
N ALA A 78 -23.88 12.57 19.35
CA ALA A 78 -22.64 12.00 19.76
C ALA A 78 -22.36 10.90 18.74
N VAL A 79 -21.58 11.24 17.71
CA VAL A 79 -20.86 10.27 16.91
C VAL A 79 -19.99 9.56 17.93
N VAL A 80 -20.51 8.44 18.44
CA VAL A 80 -19.71 7.47 19.17
C VAL A 80 -18.63 7.08 18.18
N LYS A 81 -17.41 7.61 18.37
CA LYS A 81 -16.20 7.02 17.78
C LYS A 81 -16.21 5.59 18.28
N GLN A 82 -16.74 4.71 17.45
CA GLN A 82 -16.94 3.32 17.78
C GLN A 82 -15.57 2.77 18.16
N GLY A 83 -15.41 2.48 19.46
CA GLY A 83 -14.17 1.93 19.99
C GLY A 83 -13.77 0.67 19.21
N LEU A 84 -12.48 0.36 19.26
CA LEU A 84 -11.87 -0.83 18.67
C LEU A 84 -12.55 -2.10 19.22
N LEU A 85 -13.69 -2.48 18.64
CA LEU A 85 -14.29 -3.78 18.87
C LEU A 85 -13.30 -4.80 18.30
N ALA A 86 -12.90 -5.76 19.13
CA ALA A 86 -12.02 -6.84 18.71
C ALA A 86 -12.55 -7.46 17.41
N GLY A 87 -11.71 -7.47 16.37
CA GLY A 87 -12.06 -7.98 15.04
C GLY A 87 -12.50 -6.92 14.01
N ARG A 88 -12.71 -5.65 14.38
CA ARG A 88 -12.96 -4.58 13.40
C ARG A 88 -11.65 -3.96 12.92
N VAL A 89 -11.36 -4.11 11.63
CA VAL A 89 -10.32 -3.35 10.94
C VAL A 89 -10.79 -1.89 10.84
N PRO A 90 -10.08 -0.91 11.44
CA PRO A 90 -10.47 0.50 11.35
C PRO A 90 -10.59 0.93 9.88
N GLY A 91 -11.71 1.57 9.55
CA GLY A 91 -11.99 2.02 8.18
C GLY A 91 -12.66 0.99 7.27
N LEU A 92 -12.79 -0.27 7.66
CA LEU A 92 -13.48 -1.30 6.88
C LEU A 92 -14.96 -1.42 7.29
N SER A 93 -15.88 -1.26 6.33
CA SER A 93 -17.32 -1.34 6.57
C SER A 93 -17.81 -2.76 6.87
N GLU A 94 -19.07 -2.86 7.29
CA GLU A 94 -19.83 -4.12 7.21
C GLU A 94 -20.03 -4.52 5.74
N PRO A 95 -20.22 -5.81 5.44
CA PRO A 95 -20.54 -6.27 4.10
C PRO A 95 -21.90 -5.75 3.64
N ASP A 96 -21.99 -5.37 2.36
CA ASP A 96 -23.24 -5.07 1.67
C ASP A 96 -24.04 -6.35 1.36
N ASP A 97 -25.21 -6.21 0.73
CA ASP A 97 -26.07 -7.34 0.35
C ASP A 97 -25.39 -8.35 -0.60
N LYS A 98 -24.27 -7.96 -1.23
CA LYS A 98 -23.48 -8.79 -2.15
C LYS A 98 -22.22 -9.35 -1.47
N GLY A 99 -22.03 -9.13 -0.17
CA GLY A 99 -20.85 -9.56 0.57
C GLY A 99 -19.60 -8.71 0.34
N TRP A 100 -19.74 -7.47 -0.14
CA TRP A 100 -18.62 -6.55 -0.38
C TRP A 100 -18.50 -5.52 0.74
N ARG A 101 -17.28 -5.28 1.16
CA ARG A 101 -16.91 -4.31 2.19
C ARG A 101 -16.14 -3.18 1.56
N THR A 102 -16.33 -1.96 2.04
CA THR A 102 -15.56 -0.81 1.61
C THR A 102 -14.59 -0.43 2.71
N TYR A 103 -13.30 -0.39 2.36
CA TYR A 103 -12.28 0.22 3.19
C TYR A 103 -12.17 1.70 2.83
N ARG A 104 -12.16 2.59 3.83
CA ARG A 104 -11.73 3.98 3.73
C ARG A 104 -10.58 4.17 4.72
N ARG A 105 -9.44 4.65 4.23
CA ARG A 105 -8.28 4.96 5.07
C ARG A 105 -8.68 5.96 6.17
N PRO A 106 -8.51 5.64 7.46
CA PRO A 106 -8.78 6.60 8.52
C PRO A 106 -7.87 7.84 8.41
N ASP A 107 -8.44 9.02 8.63
CA ASP A 107 -7.71 10.30 8.55
C ASP A 107 -6.57 10.38 9.57
N GLU A 108 -6.78 9.78 10.75
CA GLU A 108 -5.82 9.74 11.86
C GLU A 108 -4.75 8.62 11.70
N LYS A 109 -4.84 7.77 10.67
CA LYS A 109 -3.84 6.70 10.45
C LYS A 109 -2.52 7.34 10.02
N SER A 110 -1.47 7.17 10.82
CA SER A 110 -0.10 7.51 10.41
C SER A 110 0.33 6.65 9.22
N GLY A 111 1.10 7.22 8.30
CA GLY A 111 1.68 6.46 7.20
C GLY A 111 2.56 5.30 7.70
N GLY A 112 2.66 4.24 6.90
CA GLY A 112 3.61 3.15 7.13
C GLY A 112 5.07 3.64 7.11
N HIS A 113 6.00 2.75 7.47
CA HIS A 113 7.42 3.04 7.39
C HIS A 113 7.80 3.51 5.97
N GLY A 114 8.45 4.67 5.88
CA GLY A 114 8.92 5.32 4.64
C GLY A 114 7.87 6.09 3.82
N VAL A 115 6.57 5.97 4.12
CA VAL A 115 5.51 6.85 3.53
C VAL A 115 5.67 8.31 4.00
N GLY A 116 6.33 8.52 5.14
CA GLY A 116 6.58 9.82 5.74
C GLY A 116 5.42 10.35 6.59
N TRP A 117 5.64 11.51 7.22
CA TRP A 117 4.71 12.12 8.19
C TRP A 117 3.75 13.15 7.58
N SER A 118 3.94 13.52 6.31
CA SER A 118 3.07 14.49 5.64
C SER A 118 1.65 13.94 5.52
N PRO A 119 0.61 14.79 5.59
CA PRO A 119 -0.77 14.38 5.42
C PRO A 119 -0.95 13.47 4.19
N ILE A 120 -1.75 12.42 4.36
CA ILE A 120 -2.10 11.48 3.30
C ILE A 120 -3.58 11.73 3.00
N ILE A 121 -3.88 12.11 1.75
CA ILE A 121 -5.25 12.24 1.30
C ILE A 121 -5.87 10.85 1.38
N PRO A 122 -7.01 10.69 2.06
CA PRO A 122 -7.61 9.38 2.24
C PRO A 122 -7.92 8.71 0.91
N TYR A 123 -7.96 7.39 0.94
CA TYR A 123 -8.38 6.60 -0.20
C TYR A 123 -9.37 5.54 0.25
N ALA A 124 -10.13 5.02 -0.69
CA ALA A 124 -11.11 3.97 -0.47
C ALA A 124 -11.08 2.93 -1.59
N PHE A 125 -11.45 1.70 -1.26
CA PHE A 125 -11.65 0.61 -2.22
C PHE A 125 -12.59 -0.43 -1.62
N SER A 126 -13.13 -1.31 -2.47
CA SER A 126 -14.01 -2.39 -2.06
C SER A 126 -13.34 -3.76 -2.18
N VAL A 127 -13.60 -4.64 -1.23
CA VAL A 127 -13.13 -6.03 -1.21
C VAL A 127 -14.25 -7.00 -0.81
N PRO A 128 -14.22 -8.26 -1.25
CA PRO A 128 -15.08 -9.31 -0.71
C PRO A 128 -14.87 -9.52 0.79
N GLN A 129 -15.89 -10.04 1.47
CA GLN A 129 -15.92 -10.23 2.92
C GLN A 129 -14.73 -11.04 3.48
N ASP A 130 -14.21 -12.00 2.72
CA ASP A 130 -13.15 -12.91 3.14
C ASP A 130 -11.73 -12.31 3.07
N TRP A 131 -11.60 -11.05 2.64
CA TRP A 131 -10.31 -10.35 2.60
C TRP A 131 -10.01 -9.67 3.93
N ASN A 132 -8.79 -9.86 4.43
CA ASN A 132 -8.36 -9.34 5.73
C ASN A 132 -7.12 -8.45 5.58
N GLU A 133 -6.99 -7.46 6.46
CA GLU A 133 -5.77 -6.64 6.54
C GLU A 133 -4.59 -7.52 6.95
N VAL A 134 -3.48 -7.37 6.24
CA VAL A 134 -2.20 -8.04 6.54
C VAL A 134 -1.25 -6.98 7.07
N PRO A 135 -0.57 -7.21 8.21
CA PRO A 135 0.43 -6.29 8.72
C PRO A 135 1.49 -5.96 7.67
N VAL A 136 1.86 -4.69 7.58
CA VAL A 136 2.95 -4.22 6.71
C VAL A 136 4.27 -4.29 7.48
N SER A 137 5.30 -4.88 6.87
CA SER A 137 6.65 -5.01 7.42
C SER A 137 7.66 -4.27 6.56
N ILE A 138 8.76 -3.82 7.16
CA ILE A 138 9.89 -3.21 6.44
C ILE A 138 10.59 -4.22 5.51
N ALA A 139 10.51 -5.51 5.83
CA ALA A 139 11.09 -6.59 5.02
C ALA A 139 10.25 -6.94 3.79
N ASP A 140 9.12 -6.27 3.60
CA ASP A 140 8.24 -6.53 2.48
C ASP A 140 8.87 -6.10 1.15
N LEU A 141 8.72 -6.92 0.12
CA LEU A 141 9.04 -6.52 -1.26
C LEU A 141 8.20 -5.28 -1.63
N GLY A 142 8.86 -4.20 -2.07
CA GLY A 142 8.27 -2.86 -2.24
C GLY A 142 8.32 -1.99 -0.96
N GLY A 143 9.14 -2.35 0.03
CA GLY A 143 9.05 -2.00 1.45
C GLY A 143 9.44 -0.60 1.92
N THR A 144 9.29 0.45 1.12
CA THR A 144 9.50 1.83 1.61
C THR A 144 8.25 2.70 1.61
N GLU A 145 7.13 2.32 0.99
CA GLU A 145 5.95 3.21 0.93
C GLU A 145 4.60 2.48 0.96
N ILE A 146 4.58 1.24 1.46
CA ILE A 146 3.34 0.48 1.60
C ILE A 146 2.54 1.03 2.80
N ASP A 147 1.35 1.54 2.54
CA ASP A 147 0.44 2.06 3.59
C ASP A 147 -0.55 0.99 4.09
N LEU A 148 -0.91 0.04 3.21
CA LEU A 148 -1.90 -0.98 3.51
C LEU A 148 -1.72 -2.25 2.67
N ARG A 149 -2.04 -3.40 3.27
CA ARG A 149 -2.20 -4.66 2.57
C ARG A 149 -3.47 -5.37 2.99
N PHE A 150 -4.11 -6.00 2.02
CA PHE A 150 -5.18 -6.96 2.27
C PHE A 150 -4.88 -8.25 1.51
N ALA A 151 -5.33 -9.39 2.04
CA ALA A 151 -5.20 -10.66 1.35
C ALA A 151 -6.38 -11.59 1.61
N SER A 152 -6.62 -12.45 0.63
CA SER A 152 -7.43 -13.65 0.72
C SER A 152 -6.58 -14.81 0.22
N PRO A 153 -6.28 -15.82 1.06
CA PRO A 153 -5.53 -17.01 0.61
C PRO A 153 -6.16 -17.70 -0.61
N LYS A 154 -7.48 -17.56 -0.75
CA LYS A 154 -8.28 -18.15 -1.83
C LYS A 154 -8.21 -17.34 -3.12
N GLU A 155 -8.20 -16.00 -3.04
CA GLU A 155 -8.44 -15.12 -4.19
C GLU A 155 -7.22 -14.33 -4.64
N GLY A 156 -6.38 -13.87 -3.72
CA GLY A 156 -5.23 -13.04 -4.06
C GLY A 156 -4.80 -12.10 -2.93
N ARG A 157 -4.04 -11.07 -3.30
CA ARG A 157 -3.56 -10.04 -2.37
C ARG A 157 -3.55 -8.68 -3.04
N LEU A 158 -3.66 -7.63 -2.24
CA LEU A 158 -3.57 -6.26 -2.69
C LEU A 158 -2.68 -5.43 -1.77
N SER A 159 -2.14 -4.36 -2.32
CA SER A 159 -1.37 -3.37 -1.57
C SER A 159 -1.65 -1.97 -2.08
N VAL A 160 -1.69 -1.01 -1.14
CA VAL A 160 -1.71 0.42 -1.44
C VAL A 160 -0.34 0.98 -1.12
N ILE A 161 0.30 1.57 -2.11
CA ILE A 161 1.59 2.25 -1.99
C ILE A 161 1.34 3.74 -2.15
N VAL A 162 1.90 4.54 -1.24
CA VAL A 162 1.73 5.99 -1.20
C VAL A 162 3.11 6.64 -1.23
N ALA A 163 3.61 6.92 -2.42
CA ALA A 163 4.96 7.40 -2.65
C ALA A 163 5.01 8.92 -2.88
N PRO A 164 6.06 9.63 -2.43
CA PRO A 164 6.28 11.02 -2.80
C PRO A 164 6.49 11.16 -4.30
N VAL A 165 5.82 12.14 -4.93
CA VAL A 165 5.96 12.40 -6.37
C VAL A 165 7.42 12.75 -6.75
N LEU A 166 8.14 13.41 -5.85
CA LEU A 166 9.54 13.82 -6.04
C LEU A 166 10.49 12.64 -6.32
N ARG A 167 10.10 11.39 -6.03
CA ARG A 167 10.89 10.22 -6.43
C ARG A 167 10.93 10.02 -7.95
N PHE A 168 9.98 10.59 -8.68
CA PHE A 168 9.72 10.27 -10.09
C PHE A 168 9.83 11.48 -11.01
N ALA A 169 9.61 12.68 -10.50
CA ALA A 169 9.71 13.90 -11.27
C ALA A 169 10.09 15.08 -10.37
N ASP A 170 11.16 15.77 -10.76
CA ASP A 170 11.58 17.01 -10.14
C ASP A 170 10.66 18.16 -10.58
N ASN A 171 10.49 19.15 -9.71
CA ASN A 171 9.77 20.40 -10.00
C ASN A 171 8.25 20.28 -10.20
N LEU A 172 7.63 19.22 -9.68
CA LEU A 172 6.17 19.17 -9.57
C LEU A 172 5.74 19.88 -8.27
N GLY A 173 4.75 20.78 -8.36
CA GLY A 173 4.25 21.58 -7.24
C GLY A 173 3.54 20.74 -6.16
N GLU A 174 2.82 21.40 -5.25
CA GLU A 174 2.17 20.72 -4.11
C GLU A 174 0.87 19.99 -4.48
N ASP A 175 0.24 20.32 -5.62
CA ASP A 175 -0.96 19.65 -6.12
C ASP A 175 -0.72 19.05 -7.52
N VAL A 176 -0.29 17.79 -7.52
CA VAL A 176 0.14 17.06 -8.70
C VAL A 176 -0.98 16.18 -9.22
N LYS A 177 -1.30 16.34 -10.51
CA LYS A 177 -2.12 15.40 -11.27
C LYS A 177 -1.25 14.36 -11.95
N ILE A 178 -1.76 13.15 -12.15
CA ILE A 178 -0.98 12.04 -12.74
C ILE A 178 -0.52 12.35 -14.18
N GLU A 179 -1.28 13.16 -14.91
CA GLU A 179 -0.92 13.67 -16.25
C GLU A 179 0.33 14.55 -16.25
N ASN A 180 0.63 15.25 -15.14
CA ASN A 180 1.85 16.06 -14.98
C ASN A 180 3.10 15.18 -14.87
N ILE A 181 2.95 13.95 -14.34
CA ILE A 181 4.04 12.97 -14.26
C ILE A 181 4.35 12.42 -15.66
N GLY A 182 3.30 12.15 -16.43
CA GLY A 182 3.37 11.87 -17.86
C GLY A 182 2.29 10.90 -18.35
N PRO A 183 2.45 10.35 -19.58
CA PRO A 183 1.52 9.39 -20.15
C PRO A 183 1.61 8.02 -19.45
N PRO A 184 0.57 7.15 -19.53
CA PRO A 184 0.54 5.86 -18.83
C PRO A 184 1.81 5.01 -18.99
N ALA A 185 2.38 4.96 -20.20
CA ALA A 185 3.62 4.23 -20.48
C ALA A 185 4.83 4.74 -19.67
N LYS A 186 4.97 6.06 -19.50
CA LYS A 186 6.05 6.64 -18.68
C LYS A 186 5.84 6.30 -17.21
N VAL A 187 4.60 6.40 -16.74
CA VAL A 187 4.26 6.17 -15.33
C VAL A 187 4.55 4.70 -15.01
N ILE A 188 4.01 3.72 -15.75
CA ILE A 188 4.24 2.27 -15.48
C ILE A 188 5.71 1.86 -15.57
N ASN A 189 6.49 2.43 -16.49
CA ASN A 189 7.92 2.13 -16.57
C ASN A 189 8.71 2.69 -15.39
N ALA A 190 8.25 3.79 -14.79
CA ALA A 190 8.89 4.40 -13.63
C ALA A 190 8.55 3.66 -12.31
N PHE A 191 7.28 3.30 -12.08
CA PHE A 191 6.87 2.69 -10.80
C PHE A 191 6.68 1.18 -10.86
N GLY A 192 6.46 0.62 -12.05
CA GLY A 192 6.15 -0.79 -12.23
C GLY A 192 7.15 -1.72 -11.54
N PRO A 193 8.48 -1.51 -11.70
CA PRO A 193 9.49 -2.32 -11.04
C PRO A 193 9.43 -2.32 -9.51
N GLU A 194 8.95 -1.24 -8.90
CA GLU A 194 8.76 -1.16 -7.45
C GLU A 194 7.54 -1.96 -6.99
N VAL A 195 6.49 -1.99 -7.80
CA VAL A 195 5.24 -2.72 -7.51
C VAL A 195 5.40 -4.23 -7.71
N ILE A 196 6.09 -4.65 -8.78
CA ILE A 196 6.22 -6.08 -9.14
C ILE A 196 7.57 -6.70 -8.76
N GLY A 197 8.57 -5.90 -8.42
CA GLY A 197 9.92 -6.35 -8.07
C GLY A 197 10.82 -6.68 -9.27
N GLU A 198 10.39 -6.38 -10.49
CA GLU A 198 11.09 -6.70 -11.74
C GLU A 198 10.70 -5.74 -12.88
N ASN A 199 11.47 -5.70 -13.96
CA ASN A 199 11.15 -4.83 -15.12
C ASN A 199 9.77 -5.18 -15.71
N VAL A 200 8.99 -4.16 -16.08
CA VAL A 200 7.66 -4.24 -16.70
C VAL A 200 7.67 -4.36 -18.23
N GLU A 201 8.82 -4.17 -18.87
CA GLU A 201 8.96 -4.23 -20.32
C GLU A 201 8.47 -5.57 -20.88
N GLY A 202 7.56 -5.50 -21.87
CA GLY A 202 6.95 -6.67 -22.50
C GLY A 202 5.89 -7.40 -21.67
N LYS A 203 5.57 -6.93 -20.46
CA LYS A 203 4.60 -7.58 -19.55
C LYS A 203 3.24 -6.91 -19.49
N VAL A 204 3.14 -5.65 -19.93
CA VAL A 204 1.88 -4.90 -19.95
C VAL A 204 1.00 -5.44 -21.09
N LEU A 205 -0.07 -6.14 -20.74
CA LEU A 205 -1.06 -6.64 -21.69
C LEU A 205 -2.00 -5.53 -22.17
N SER A 206 -2.45 -4.69 -21.24
CA SER A 206 -3.34 -3.58 -21.56
C SER A 206 -3.15 -2.39 -20.62
N SER A 207 -3.50 -1.22 -21.13
CA SER A 207 -3.60 0.01 -20.33
C SER A 207 -4.91 0.73 -20.65
N ASN A 208 -5.50 1.34 -19.64
CA ASN A 208 -6.71 2.15 -19.76
C ASN A 208 -6.57 3.43 -18.92
N VAL A 209 -7.21 4.51 -19.38
CA VAL A 209 -7.31 5.75 -18.64
C VAL A 209 -8.77 5.98 -18.32
N ALA A 210 -9.07 6.16 -17.03
CA ALA A 210 -10.40 6.43 -16.53
C ALA A 210 -10.41 7.73 -15.72
N GLU A 211 -11.48 8.51 -15.85
CA GLU A 211 -11.68 9.71 -15.04
C GLU A 211 -12.79 9.45 -14.02
N HIS A 212 -12.51 9.77 -12.75
CA HIS A 212 -13.48 9.70 -11.66
C HIS A 212 -13.35 10.94 -10.79
N GLU A 213 -14.45 11.65 -10.58
CA GLU A 213 -14.50 12.84 -9.70
C GLU A 213 -13.44 13.91 -10.07
N GLY A 214 -13.20 14.10 -11.38
CA GLY A 214 -12.20 15.05 -11.89
C GLY A 214 -10.74 14.60 -11.72
N ARG A 215 -10.50 13.36 -11.31
CA ARG A 215 -9.15 12.78 -11.17
C ARG A 215 -8.95 11.65 -12.18
N LEU A 216 -7.81 11.67 -12.87
CA LEU A 216 -7.41 10.61 -13.79
C LEU A 216 -6.78 9.42 -13.05
N TYR A 217 -7.12 8.24 -13.54
CA TYR A 217 -6.62 6.95 -13.08
C TYR A 217 -6.02 6.21 -14.27
N TYR A 218 -4.76 5.80 -14.13
CA TYR A 218 -4.12 4.93 -15.10
C TYR A 218 -4.21 3.49 -14.61
N GLN A 219 -4.84 2.65 -15.41
CA GLN A 219 -5.09 1.25 -15.08
C GLN A 219 -4.26 0.37 -16.01
N PHE A 220 -3.57 -0.59 -15.42
CA PHE A 220 -2.68 -1.51 -16.12
C PHE A 220 -3.03 -2.94 -15.77
N GLU A 221 -2.88 -3.82 -16.76
CA GLU A 221 -2.99 -5.26 -16.59
C GLU A 221 -1.72 -5.89 -17.15
N LEU A 222 -1.03 -6.66 -16.32
CA LEU A 222 0.23 -7.30 -16.67
C LEU A 222 0.12 -8.82 -16.58
N GLU A 223 0.90 -9.50 -17.42
CA GLU A 223 1.06 -10.95 -17.41
C GLU A 223 2.35 -11.38 -18.16
N PRO A 224 3.19 -12.26 -17.59
CA PRO A 224 3.42 -12.49 -16.16
C PRO A 224 4.24 -11.34 -15.53
N PRO A 225 3.98 -10.92 -14.27
CA PRO A 225 3.08 -11.53 -13.29
C PRO A 225 1.63 -11.05 -13.46
N HIS A 226 0.66 -11.86 -13.03
CA HIS A 226 -0.76 -11.50 -13.04
C HIS A 226 -1.06 -10.42 -12.00
N VAL A 227 -1.00 -9.15 -12.44
CA VAL A 227 -1.25 -7.99 -11.60
C VAL A 227 -2.13 -6.96 -12.32
N LEU A 228 -3.05 -6.38 -11.56
CA LEU A 228 -3.77 -5.17 -11.92
C LEU A 228 -3.21 -4.01 -11.12
N ILE A 229 -2.83 -2.93 -11.79
CA ILE A 229 -2.33 -1.73 -11.13
C ILE A 229 -3.24 -0.56 -11.48
N THR A 230 -3.72 0.16 -10.48
CA THR A 230 -4.43 1.43 -10.64
C THR A 230 -3.62 2.54 -10.00
N ALA A 231 -3.18 3.51 -10.79
CA ALA A 231 -2.33 4.60 -10.37
C ALA A 231 -3.07 5.95 -10.48
N THR A 232 -2.88 6.83 -9.50
CA THR A 232 -3.33 8.22 -9.54
C THR A 232 -2.43 9.11 -8.69
N ALA A 233 -2.51 10.43 -8.84
CA ALA A 233 -1.79 11.39 -8.02
C ALA A 233 -2.76 12.38 -7.37
N ALA A 234 -2.47 12.78 -6.14
CA ALA A 234 -3.22 13.79 -5.40
C ALA A 234 -2.31 14.47 -4.38
N GLY A 235 -2.37 15.81 -4.31
CA GLY A 235 -1.41 16.58 -3.54
C GLY A 235 0.01 16.30 -4.04
N ASN A 236 0.95 16.05 -3.14
CA ASN A 236 2.35 15.75 -3.46
C ASN A 236 2.66 14.24 -3.50
N ARG A 237 1.64 13.39 -3.60
CA ARG A 237 1.76 11.92 -3.49
C ARG A 237 1.19 11.19 -4.71
N LEU A 238 1.89 10.13 -5.08
CA LEU A 238 1.46 9.12 -6.04
C LEU A 238 0.87 7.93 -5.28
N TYR A 239 -0.34 7.54 -5.67
CA TYR A 239 -1.07 6.40 -5.12
C TYR A 239 -1.02 5.27 -6.13
N LEU A 240 -0.49 4.13 -5.72
CA LEU A 240 -0.46 2.91 -6.53
C LEU A 240 -1.24 1.83 -5.80
N PHE A 241 -2.29 1.35 -6.45
CA PHE A 241 -3.12 0.27 -5.96
C PHE A 241 -2.84 -0.98 -6.78
N SER A 242 -2.22 -1.97 -6.17
CA SER A 242 -1.83 -3.23 -6.83
C SER A 242 -2.72 -4.36 -6.34
N VAL A 243 -3.27 -5.15 -7.26
CA VAL A 243 -4.06 -6.35 -6.98
C VAL A 243 -3.41 -7.51 -7.74
N THR A 244 -2.94 -8.52 -7.02
CA THR A 244 -2.21 -9.66 -7.59
C THR A 244 -2.90 -10.98 -7.26
N GLY A 245 -2.77 -11.96 -8.16
CA GLY A 245 -3.17 -13.35 -7.93
C GLY A 245 -2.17 -14.28 -8.60
N ASN A 246 -2.03 -15.52 -8.10
CA ASN A 246 -1.35 -16.57 -8.85
C ASN A 246 -2.20 -17.01 -10.06
N GLY A 247 -1.65 -17.81 -10.98
CA GLY A 247 -2.37 -18.19 -12.21
C GLY A 247 -3.72 -18.89 -11.98
N LEU A 248 -3.85 -19.70 -10.91
CA LEU A 248 -5.11 -20.35 -10.59
C LEU A 248 -6.14 -19.36 -10.02
N GLN A 249 -5.68 -18.49 -9.12
CA GLN A 249 -6.47 -17.40 -8.55
C GLN A 249 -6.95 -16.46 -9.65
N TRP A 250 -6.05 -16.03 -10.54
CA TRP A 250 -6.36 -15.15 -11.66
C TRP A 250 -7.44 -15.76 -12.55
N LYS A 251 -7.26 -17.01 -12.99
CA LYS A 251 -8.24 -17.69 -13.84
C LYS A 251 -9.64 -17.79 -13.20
N ARG A 252 -9.72 -17.98 -11.88
CA ARG A 252 -11.00 -18.19 -11.16
C ARG A 252 -11.67 -16.88 -10.74
N TYR A 253 -10.89 -15.92 -10.24
CA TYR A 253 -11.38 -14.72 -9.57
C TYR A 253 -11.06 -13.42 -10.31
N TYR A 254 -10.64 -13.49 -11.59
CA TYR A 254 -10.32 -12.31 -12.40
C TYR A 254 -11.37 -11.19 -12.28
N LYS A 255 -12.66 -11.54 -12.35
CA LYS A 255 -13.75 -10.55 -12.27
C LYS A 255 -13.77 -9.81 -10.93
N ASP A 256 -13.58 -10.53 -9.83
CA ASP A 256 -13.56 -9.94 -8.49
C ASP A 256 -12.27 -9.13 -8.29
N LEU A 257 -11.12 -9.64 -8.71
CA LEU A 257 -9.85 -8.91 -8.68
C LEU A 257 -9.93 -7.61 -9.50
N LYS A 258 -10.56 -7.64 -10.68
CA LYS A 258 -10.79 -6.45 -11.52
C LYS A 258 -11.76 -5.48 -10.86
N ARG A 259 -12.81 -5.96 -10.19
CA ARG A 259 -13.72 -5.12 -9.42
C ARG A 259 -13.01 -4.44 -8.24
N ILE A 260 -12.15 -5.16 -7.53
CA ILE A 260 -11.30 -4.58 -6.47
C ILE A 260 -10.45 -3.47 -7.07
N ALA A 261 -9.66 -3.75 -8.11
CA ALA A 261 -8.77 -2.79 -8.78
C ALA A 261 -9.52 -1.52 -9.24
N THR A 262 -10.67 -1.69 -9.89
CA THR A 262 -11.46 -0.58 -10.44
C THR A 262 -12.25 0.21 -9.41
N SER A 263 -12.40 -0.30 -8.17
CA SER A 263 -13.08 0.40 -7.08
C SER A 263 -12.22 1.45 -6.36
N PHE A 264 -10.91 1.47 -6.60
CA PHE A 264 -9.97 2.32 -5.88
C PHE A 264 -10.17 3.81 -6.18
N ARG A 265 -10.39 4.63 -5.15
CA ARG A 265 -10.59 6.08 -5.23
C ARG A 265 -9.75 6.80 -4.18
N VAL A 266 -9.32 8.02 -4.50
CA VAL A 266 -8.71 8.94 -3.55
C VAL A 266 -9.80 9.96 -3.21
N VAL A 267 -10.11 10.17 -1.94
CA VAL A 267 -11.29 10.92 -1.47
C VAL A 267 -10.90 12.15 -0.67
#